data_AF-A0A2T7NBE8-F1
#
_entry.id   AF-A0A2T7NBE8-F1
#
_cell.length_a   1.000
_cell.length_b   1.000
_cell.length_c   1.000
_cell.angle_alpha   90.00
_cell.angle_beta   90.00
_cell.angle_gamma   90.00
#
_symmetry.space_group_name_H-M   'P 1'
#
loop_
_entity.id
_entity.type
_entity.pdbx_description
1 polymer ?
#
loop_
_entity_poly.entity_id
_entity_poly.type
_entity_poly.pdbx_seq_one_letter_code
_entity_poly.pdbx_strand_id
1 'polypeptide(L)'
;MAFKTSTGKLGHGKLDPYGFERSEDFDEKTYEEFMSRYFLVLARRAARWRPLVVGKDTVIKSLKLKRFCRKGIPSEHRPLVWMEVSGAAERMRDEPGLYKQLRSQYLDSSITESIMLDINRTFPENIYFANERDPAGLQRPLKHVLMAFALNNPHVGYCQGLNFVAGLILLILRNEEKAFWLLDTLARHILPDYYTTDMIAIKAEQELCGELIK
;
A
#
# COMPACT_ATOMS: atom_id res chain seq x y z
N MET A 1 21.03 4.64 6.46
CA MET A 1 20.70 5.49 7.61
C MET A 1 19.91 4.63 8.58
N ALA A 2 20.53 4.23 9.68
CA ALA A 2 19.93 3.34 10.67
C ALA A 2 18.78 4.06 11.38
N PHE A 3 17.67 3.36 11.61
CA PHE A 3 16.53 3.85 12.38
C PHE A 3 17.02 4.24 13.79
N LYS A 4 17.12 5.54 14.05
CA LYS A 4 17.20 6.06 15.41
C LYS A 4 15.79 6.00 15.97
N THR A 5 15.55 5.03 16.86
CA THR A 5 14.41 5.05 17.78
C THR A 5 14.58 6.22 18.74
N SER A 6 13.90 7.32 18.44
CA SER A 6 13.70 8.44 19.37
C SER A 6 12.83 7.94 20.52
N THR A 7 13.46 7.77 21.67
CA THR A 7 12.84 7.45 22.96
C THR A 7 11.85 8.55 23.38
N GLY A 8 10.56 8.24 23.26
CA GLY A 8 9.46 9.11 23.71
C GLY A 8 8.17 8.33 23.95
N LYS A 9 8.03 7.76 25.15
CA LYS A 9 6.76 7.41 25.86
C LYS A 9 5.53 6.89 25.07
N LEU A 10 5.68 6.00 24.09
CA LEU A 10 4.54 5.24 23.54
C LEU A 10 4.89 3.73 23.49
N GLY A 11 3.95 2.90 23.96
CA GLY A 11 4.16 1.49 24.33
C GLY A 11 4.74 0.62 23.21
N HIS A 12 6.01 0.26 23.35
CA HIS A 12 6.81 -0.45 22.35
C HIS A 12 6.40 -1.93 22.08
N GLY A 13 5.30 -2.43 22.67
CA GLY A 13 4.75 -3.76 22.40
C GLY A 13 3.39 -3.78 21.70
N LYS A 14 2.61 -2.69 21.80
CA LYS A 14 1.20 -2.67 21.37
C LYS A 14 0.99 -2.41 19.89
N LEU A 15 1.94 -1.76 19.22
CA LEU A 15 1.78 -1.38 17.80
C LEU A 15 2.59 -2.31 16.89
N ASP A 16 2.06 -2.56 15.70
CA ASP A 16 2.80 -3.20 14.61
C ASP A 16 3.71 -2.19 13.88
N PRO A 17 4.61 -2.65 12.98
CA PRO A 17 5.51 -1.76 12.23
C PRO A 17 4.82 -0.73 11.32
N TYR A 18 3.52 -0.88 11.04
CA TYR A 18 2.72 0.04 10.24
C TYR A 18 1.84 0.96 11.09
N GLY A 19 1.89 0.84 12.42
CA GLY A 19 1.19 1.72 13.35
C GLY A 19 -0.23 1.27 13.68
N PHE A 20 -0.57 0.00 13.45
CA PHE A 20 -1.82 -0.61 13.91
C PHE A 20 -1.67 -1.15 15.32
N GLU A 21 -2.69 -0.97 16.15
CA GLU A 21 -2.75 -1.61 17.46
C GLU A 21 -2.97 -3.12 17.33
N ARG A 22 -2.25 -3.89 18.14
CA ARG A 22 -2.42 -5.32 18.29
C ARG A 22 -3.69 -5.57 19.11
N SER A 23 -4.39 -6.64 18.75
CA SER A 23 -5.59 -7.06 19.47
C SER A 23 -5.30 -7.35 20.95
N GLU A 24 -6.30 -7.21 21.81
CA GLU A 24 -6.16 -7.46 23.26
C GLU A 24 -5.85 -8.94 23.56
N ASP A 25 -6.29 -9.86 22.71
CA ASP A 25 -6.01 -11.30 22.78
C ASP A 25 -4.67 -11.70 22.14
N PHE A 26 -3.83 -10.73 21.78
CA PHE A 26 -2.53 -11.01 21.18
C PHE A 26 -1.58 -11.70 22.16
N ASP A 27 -1.28 -12.97 21.89
CA ASP A 27 -0.31 -13.75 22.67
C ASP A 27 1.13 -13.29 22.35
N GLU A 28 1.60 -12.29 23.11
CA GLU A 28 2.95 -11.74 23.01
C GLU A 28 4.03 -12.81 23.20
N LYS A 29 3.82 -13.75 24.12
CA LYS A 29 4.82 -14.78 24.44
C LYS A 29 5.00 -15.74 23.28
N THR A 30 3.91 -16.26 22.72
CA THR A 30 3.98 -17.15 21.55
C THR A 30 4.58 -16.42 20.34
N TYR A 31 4.23 -15.15 20.14
CA TYR A 31 4.83 -14.33 19.09
C TYR A 31 6.33 -14.13 19.27
N GLU A 32 6.80 -13.79 20.48
CA GLU A 32 8.22 -13.62 20.78
C GLU A 32 9.01 -14.92 20.59
N GLU A 33 8.48 -16.04 21.07
CA GLU A 33 9.08 -17.37 20.87
C GLU A 33 9.20 -17.70 19.37
N PHE A 34 8.15 -17.45 18.59
CA PHE A 34 8.18 -17.62 17.14
C PHE A 34 9.22 -16.69 16.49
N MET A 35 9.20 -15.40 16.84
CA MET A 35 10.06 -14.39 16.24
C MET A 35 11.54 -14.63 16.56
N SER A 36 11.87 -15.16 17.74
CA SER A 36 13.25 -15.51 18.11
C SER A 36 13.86 -16.54 17.15
N ARG A 37 13.07 -17.54 16.74
CA ARG A 37 13.46 -18.57 15.76
C ARG A 37 13.43 -18.01 14.33
N TYR A 38 12.41 -17.20 14.02
CA TYR A 38 12.20 -16.65 12.70
C TYR A 38 13.21 -15.55 12.34
N PHE A 39 13.80 -14.87 13.33
CA PHE A 39 14.77 -13.80 13.13
C PHE A 39 15.98 -14.26 12.30
N LEU A 40 16.49 -15.47 12.53
CA LEU A 40 17.59 -16.05 11.74
C LEU A 40 17.18 -16.25 10.27
N VAL A 41 15.92 -16.61 10.02
CA VAL A 41 15.37 -16.75 8.66
C VAL A 41 15.25 -15.38 8.01
N LEU A 42 14.77 -14.37 8.73
CA LEU A 42 14.67 -12.99 8.25
C LEU A 42 16.04 -12.41 7.90
N ALA A 43 17.03 -12.56 8.79
CA ALA A 43 18.41 -12.10 8.54
C ALA A 43 19.02 -12.76 7.29
N ARG A 44 18.85 -14.09 7.14
CA ARG A 44 19.29 -14.82 5.94
C ARG A 44 18.58 -14.34 4.68
N ARG A 45 17.28 -14.05 4.75
CA ARG A 45 16.50 -13.52 3.61
C ARG A 45 16.97 -12.10 3.25
N ALA A 46 17.13 -11.21 4.24
CA ALA A 46 17.62 -9.85 4.03
C ALA A 46 19.00 -9.84 3.34
N ALA A 47 19.94 -10.68 3.81
CA ALA A 47 21.26 -10.82 3.18
C ALA A 47 21.17 -11.24 1.70
N ARG A 48 20.23 -12.13 1.36
CA ARG A 48 19.98 -12.56 -0.02
C ARG A 48 19.32 -11.49 -0.89
N TRP A 49 18.50 -10.62 -0.28
CA TRP A 49 17.88 -9.50 -0.98
C TRP A 49 18.90 -8.42 -1.35
N ARG A 50 19.90 -8.14 -0.51
CA ARG A 50 20.90 -7.09 -0.76
C ARG A 50 21.41 -6.98 -2.20
N PRO A 51 21.96 -8.03 -2.86
CA PRO A 51 22.47 -7.92 -4.23
C PRO A 51 21.40 -7.60 -5.28
N LEU A 52 20.12 -7.75 -4.96
CA LEU A 52 19.01 -7.43 -5.86
C LEU A 52 18.57 -5.96 -5.76
N VAL A 53 18.82 -5.28 -4.64
CA VAL A 53 18.17 -3.98 -4.34
C VAL A 53 19.10 -2.92 -3.71
N VAL A 54 20.17 -3.29 -3.02
CA VAL A 54 21.05 -2.32 -2.35
C VAL A 54 21.94 -1.63 -3.37
N GLY A 55 21.93 -0.30 -3.36
CA GLY A 55 22.69 0.53 -4.31
C GLY A 55 22.12 0.52 -5.73
N LYS A 56 20.86 0.12 -5.90
CA LYS A 56 20.17 0.09 -7.18
C LYS A 56 18.93 0.96 -7.13
N ASP A 57 18.75 1.77 -8.17
CA ASP A 57 17.56 2.61 -8.33
C ASP A 57 16.41 1.86 -9.01
N THR A 58 16.70 0.71 -9.62
CA THR A 58 15.73 -0.15 -10.33
C THR A 58 15.90 -1.62 -9.99
N VAL A 59 14.85 -2.41 -10.22
CA VAL A 59 14.85 -3.86 -9.95
C VAL A 59 14.45 -4.62 -11.21
N ILE A 60 15.34 -5.51 -11.66
CA ILE A 60 15.12 -6.29 -12.89
C ILE A 60 14.25 -7.52 -12.59
N LYS A 61 13.12 -7.63 -13.29
CA LYS A 61 12.23 -8.81 -13.23
C LYS A 61 13.01 -10.07 -13.65
N SER A 62 12.95 -11.10 -12.81
CA SER A 62 13.60 -12.39 -13.08
C SER A 62 12.91 -13.52 -12.31
N LEU A 63 13.10 -14.77 -12.72
CA LEU A 63 12.60 -15.94 -11.98
C LEU A 63 13.11 -15.97 -10.53
N LYS A 64 14.37 -15.52 -10.33
CA LYS A 64 14.98 -15.39 -9.01
C LYS A 64 14.23 -14.36 -8.15
N LEU A 65 13.95 -13.18 -8.69
CA LEU A 65 13.18 -12.15 -8.00
C LEU A 65 11.77 -12.64 -7.67
N LYS A 66 11.06 -13.23 -8.63
CA LYS A 66 9.70 -13.79 -8.42
C LYS A 66 9.68 -14.79 -7.26
N ARG A 67 10.66 -15.68 -7.18
CA ARG A 67 10.81 -16.64 -6.07
C ARG A 67 11.08 -15.95 -4.73
N PHE A 68 11.77 -14.80 -4.73
CA PHE A 68 12.06 -14.05 -3.52
C PHE A 68 10.83 -13.28 -3.05
N CYS A 69 10.08 -12.66 -3.95
CA CYS A 69 8.79 -12.02 -3.63
C CYS A 69 7.82 -12.99 -2.95
N ARG A 70 7.71 -14.23 -3.44
CA ARG A 70 6.90 -15.30 -2.82
C ARG A 70 7.35 -15.70 -1.40
N LYS A 71 8.59 -15.38 -1.01
CA LYS A 71 9.13 -15.60 0.34
C LYS A 71 9.02 -14.36 1.24
N GLY A 72 8.43 -13.29 0.75
CA GLY A 72 8.33 -12.01 1.43
C GLY A 72 9.46 -11.04 1.06
N ILE A 73 9.05 -9.80 0.81
CA ILE A 73 9.94 -8.66 0.57
C ILE A 73 10.18 -7.98 1.93
N PRO A 74 11.46 -7.77 2.34
CA PRO A 74 11.80 -6.96 3.51
C PRO A 74 11.13 -5.58 3.42
N SER A 75 10.61 -5.07 4.54
CA SER A 75 9.77 -3.86 4.56
C SER A 75 10.48 -2.67 3.94
N GLU A 76 11.78 -2.50 4.20
CA GLU A 76 12.63 -1.44 3.67
C GLU A 76 12.78 -1.47 2.15
N HIS A 77 12.49 -2.60 1.51
CA HIS A 77 12.61 -2.77 0.06
C HIS A 77 11.27 -2.78 -0.67
N ARG A 78 10.14 -2.84 0.07
CA ARG A 78 8.80 -2.85 -0.54
C ARG A 78 8.55 -1.64 -1.44
N PRO A 79 8.88 -0.39 -1.07
CA PRO A 79 8.61 0.76 -1.94
C PRO A 79 9.26 0.64 -3.32
N LEU A 80 10.54 0.27 -3.36
CA LEU A 80 11.26 0.08 -4.61
C LEU A 80 10.72 -1.12 -5.40
N VAL A 81 10.63 -2.29 -4.76
CA VAL A 81 10.25 -3.53 -5.45
C VAL A 81 8.82 -3.48 -5.95
N TRP A 82 7.88 -2.90 -5.19
CA TRP A 82 6.48 -2.78 -5.62
C TRP A 82 6.36 -1.88 -6.83
N MET A 83 7.00 -0.70 -6.82
CA MET A 83 6.97 0.24 -7.94
C MET A 83 7.57 -0.34 -9.22
N GLU A 84 8.70 -1.05 -9.11
CA GLU A 84 9.40 -1.61 -10.27
C GLU A 84 8.71 -2.88 -10.80
N VAL A 85 8.22 -3.76 -9.91
CA VAL A 85 7.59 -5.02 -10.34
C VAL A 85 6.20 -4.80 -10.92
N SER A 86 5.42 -3.86 -10.37
CA SER A 86 4.10 -3.53 -10.91
C SER A 86 4.18 -2.80 -12.26
N GLY A 87 5.30 -2.13 -12.55
CA GLY A 87 5.43 -1.21 -13.69
C GLY A 87 5.02 0.23 -13.36
N ALA A 88 4.58 0.52 -12.14
CA ALA A 88 4.19 1.88 -11.74
C ALA A 88 5.35 2.88 -11.85
N ALA A 89 6.59 2.45 -11.60
CA ALA A 89 7.77 3.31 -11.74
C ALA A 89 8.01 3.76 -13.19
N GLU A 90 7.74 2.88 -14.16
CA GLU A 90 7.88 3.17 -15.59
C GLU A 90 6.85 4.22 -16.01
N ARG A 91 5.58 3.99 -15.68
CA ARG A 91 4.49 4.92 -16.01
C ARG A 91 4.67 6.30 -15.36
N MET A 92 5.16 6.33 -14.12
CA MET A 92 5.54 7.58 -13.46
C MET A 92 6.63 8.36 -14.20
N ARG A 93 7.59 7.67 -14.83
CA ARG A 93 8.63 8.30 -15.65
C ARG A 93 8.12 8.75 -17.01
N ASP A 94 7.18 8.00 -17.59
CA ASP A 94 6.62 8.29 -18.90
C ASP A 94 5.67 9.50 -18.89
N GLU A 95 5.02 9.78 -17.76
CA GLU A 95 4.07 10.89 -17.60
C GLU A 95 4.47 11.85 -16.46
N PRO A 96 5.63 12.53 -16.57
CA PRO A 96 6.12 13.40 -15.52
C PRO A 96 5.19 14.58 -15.29
N GLY A 97 4.80 14.82 -14.04
CA GLY A 97 3.96 15.94 -13.64
C GLY A 97 2.46 15.71 -13.76
N LEU A 98 2.00 14.58 -14.29
CA LEU A 98 0.57 14.24 -14.38
C LEU A 98 -0.10 14.33 -13.00
N TYR A 99 0.50 13.72 -11.98
CA TYR A 99 -0.07 13.73 -10.63
C TYR A 99 -0.27 15.16 -10.08
N LYS A 100 0.71 16.04 -10.32
CA LYS A 100 0.64 17.45 -9.93
C LYS A 100 -0.49 18.20 -10.67
N GLN A 101 -0.69 17.88 -11.96
CA GLN A 101 -1.79 18.44 -12.75
C GLN A 101 -3.14 17.98 -12.19
N LEU A 102 -3.33 16.67 -11.98
CA LEU A 102 -4.56 16.09 -11.44
C LEU A 102 -4.91 16.68 -10.06
N ARG A 103 -3.92 16.89 -9.20
CA ARG A 103 -4.11 17.52 -7.88
C ARG A 103 -4.69 18.93 -7.93
N SER A 104 -4.52 19.62 -9.05
CA SER A 104 -4.97 21.00 -9.23
C SER A 104 -6.33 21.08 -9.94
N GLN A 105 -6.87 19.95 -10.39
CA GLN A 105 -8.16 19.87 -11.08
C GLN A 105 -9.31 19.71 -10.09
N TYR A 106 -10.49 20.13 -10.54
CA TYR A 106 -11.73 19.95 -9.80
C TYR A 106 -12.31 18.57 -10.11
N LEU A 107 -12.67 17.83 -9.05
CA LEU A 107 -13.41 16.57 -9.13
C LEU A 107 -14.86 16.84 -8.77
N ASP A 108 -15.78 16.11 -9.41
CA ASP A 108 -17.20 16.17 -9.12
C ASP A 108 -17.50 16.11 -7.60
N SER A 109 -18.44 16.95 -7.14
CA SER A 109 -18.77 17.07 -5.72
C SER A 109 -19.25 15.75 -5.12
N SER A 110 -20.05 14.95 -5.85
CA SER A 110 -20.60 13.70 -5.33
C SER A 110 -19.52 12.64 -5.07
N ILE A 111 -18.52 12.57 -5.97
CA ILE A 111 -17.36 11.69 -5.82
C ILE A 111 -16.48 12.20 -4.67
N THR A 112 -16.28 13.51 -4.60
CA THR A 112 -15.50 14.15 -3.53
C THR A 112 -16.10 13.88 -2.15
N GLU A 113 -17.41 14.02 -2.00
CA GLU A 113 -18.13 13.71 -0.76
C GLU A 113 -18.00 12.24 -0.38
N SER A 114 -18.14 11.32 -1.34
CA SER A 114 -17.95 9.89 -1.12
C SER A 114 -16.54 9.56 -0.62
N ILE A 115 -15.52 10.17 -1.20
CA ILE A 115 -14.12 10.04 -0.75
C ILE A 115 -13.95 10.58 0.68
N MET A 116 -14.54 11.74 0.99
CA MET A 116 -14.43 12.36 2.31
C MET A 116 -15.05 11.51 3.41
N LEU A 117 -16.22 10.91 3.16
CA LEU A 117 -16.85 9.97 4.10
C LEU A 117 -15.96 8.75 4.36
N ASP A 118 -15.26 8.26 3.33
CA ASP A 118 -14.40 7.09 3.43
C ASP A 118 -13.09 7.35 4.15
N ILE A 119 -12.51 8.54 3.99
CA ILE A 119 -11.27 8.93 4.70
C ILE A 119 -11.46 8.82 6.21
N ASN A 120 -12.58 9.33 6.74
CA ASN A 120 -12.85 9.37 8.18
C ASN A 120 -12.97 7.97 8.80
N ARG A 121 -13.33 6.96 8.00
CA ARG A 121 -13.42 5.55 8.42
C ARG A 121 -12.23 4.70 7.97
N THR A 122 -11.22 5.29 7.33
CA THR A 122 -10.04 4.57 6.85
C THR A 122 -9.02 4.45 7.97
N PHE A 123 -8.89 3.24 8.53
CA PHE A 123 -7.92 2.91 9.58
C PHE A 123 -7.97 3.88 10.79
N PRO A 124 -9.13 4.06 11.43
CA PRO A 124 -9.31 5.07 12.49
C PRO A 124 -8.35 4.88 13.67
N GLU A 125 -8.01 3.64 14.02
CA GLU A 125 -7.09 3.29 15.11
C GLU A 125 -5.61 3.34 14.71
N ASN A 126 -5.28 3.59 13.44
CA ASN A 126 -3.89 3.67 13.01
C ASN A 126 -3.31 5.03 13.35
N ILE A 127 -2.13 5.05 13.98
CA ILE A 127 -1.49 6.29 14.46
C ILE A 127 -1.26 7.35 13.36
N TYR A 128 -1.17 6.94 12.09
CA TYR A 128 -0.96 7.85 10.96
C TYR A 128 -2.28 8.34 10.35
N PHE A 129 -3.42 7.73 10.68
CA PHE A 129 -4.75 8.12 10.18
C PHE A 129 -5.67 8.66 11.27
N ALA A 130 -5.33 8.49 12.55
CA ALA A 130 -6.18 8.88 13.68
C ALA A 130 -6.35 10.40 13.86
N ASN A 131 -5.38 11.22 13.42
CA ASN A 131 -5.42 12.67 13.65
C ASN A 131 -5.24 13.47 12.36
N GLU A 132 -6.32 14.13 11.91
CA GLU A 132 -6.31 14.94 10.69
C GLU A 132 -5.40 16.18 10.78
N ARG A 133 -5.14 16.67 12.01
CA ARG A 133 -4.33 17.86 12.27
C ARG A 133 -2.84 17.55 12.34
N ASP A 134 -2.47 16.26 12.35
CA ASP A 134 -1.06 15.87 12.33
C ASP A 134 -0.45 16.19 10.95
N PRO A 135 0.56 17.07 10.87
CA PRO A 135 1.27 17.33 9.62
C PRO A 135 1.94 16.08 9.02
N ALA A 136 2.23 15.07 9.84
CA ALA A 136 2.74 13.77 9.42
C ALA A 136 1.62 12.73 9.12
N GLY A 137 0.35 13.12 9.29
CA GLY A 137 -0.81 12.28 9.03
C GLY A 137 -1.01 11.93 7.56
N LEU A 138 -1.62 10.78 7.30
CA LEU A 138 -1.82 10.22 5.97
C LEU A 138 -3.22 10.45 5.40
N GLN A 139 -4.17 10.98 6.16
CA GLN A 139 -5.52 11.26 5.66
C GLN A 139 -5.53 12.25 4.49
N ARG A 140 -4.77 13.35 4.60
CA ARG A 140 -4.67 14.34 3.53
C ARG A 140 -3.99 13.76 2.27
N PRO A 141 -2.84 13.07 2.38
CA PRO A 141 -2.28 12.31 1.26
C PRO A 141 -3.25 11.31 0.64
N LEU A 142 -4.00 10.57 1.46
CA LEU A 142 -5.01 9.63 1.00
C LEU A 142 -6.09 10.32 0.16
N LYS A 143 -6.60 11.46 0.64
CA LYS A 143 -7.54 12.28 -0.12
C LYS A 143 -7.00 12.65 -1.50
N HIS A 144 -5.79 13.21 -1.55
CA HIS A 144 -5.21 13.65 -2.82
C HIS A 144 -4.99 12.47 -3.78
N VAL A 145 -4.54 11.33 -3.28
CA VAL A 145 -4.35 10.11 -4.09
C VAL A 145 -5.67 9.62 -4.68
N LEU A 146 -6.73 9.51 -3.86
CA LEU A 146 -8.04 9.04 -4.31
C LEU A 146 -8.70 10.00 -5.31
N MET A 147 -8.60 11.31 -5.06
CA MET A 147 -9.14 12.31 -5.99
C MET A 147 -8.41 12.28 -7.33
N ALA A 148 -7.07 12.23 -7.31
CA ALA A 148 -6.28 12.12 -8.54
C ALA A 148 -6.56 10.81 -9.28
N PHE A 149 -6.72 9.70 -8.56
CA PHE A 149 -7.11 8.41 -9.15
C PHE A 149 -8.46 8.49 -9.87
N ALA A 150 -9.47 9.07 -9.23
CA ALA A 150 -10.81 9.21 -9.81
C ALA A 150 -10.81 10.10 -11.06
N LEU A 151 -10.05 11.20 -11.04
CA LEU A 151 -9.85 12.07 -12.21
C LEU A 151 -9.14 11.34 -13.37
N ASN A 152 -8.12 10.53 -13.04
CA ASN A 152 -7.34 9.80 -14.03
C ASN A 152 -8.08 8.57 -14.60
N ASN A 153 -9.12 8.11 -13.91
CA ASN A 153 -9.90 6.92 -14.28
C ASN A 153 -11.42 7.21 -14.25
N PRO A 154 -11.95 8.10 -15.12
CA PRO A 154 -13.36 8.52 -15.04
C PRO A 154 -14.39 7.39 -15.18
N HIS A 155 -14.06 6.31 -15.89
CA HIS A 155 -14.93 5.14 -16.04
C HIS A 155 -15.10 4.34 -14.75
N VAL A 156 -14.10 4.39 -13.86
CA VAL A 156 -14.14 3.78 -12.53
C VAL A 156 -14.64 4.81 -11.51
N GLY A 157 -14.19 6.06 -11.64
CA GLY A 157 -14.41 7.11 -10.66
C GLY A 157 -13.84 6.70 -9.30
N TYR A 158 -14.71 6.58 -8.31
CA TYR A 158 -14.37 6.10 -6.98
C TYR A 158 -15.30 4.95 -6.57
N CYS A 159 -14.71 3.78 -6.36
CA CYS A 159 -15.38 2.63 -5.74
C CYS A 159 -15.03 2.56 -4.25
N GLN A 160 -16.03 2.38 -3.39
CA GLN A 160 -15.83 2.11 -1.97
C GLN A 160 -14.90 0.90 -1.80
N GLY A 161 -13.94 1.02 -0.88
CA GLY A 161 -12.88 0.02 -0.64
C GLY A 161 -11.52 0.43 -1.20
N LEU A 162 -11.47 1.29 -2.24
CA LEU A 162 -10.22 1.84 -2.75
C LEU A 162 -9.44 2.64 -1.70
N ASN A 163 -10.15 3.27 -0.76
CA ASN A 163 -9.56 3.98 0.38
C ASN A 163 -8.63 3.10 1.22
N PHE A 164 -9.00 1.86 1.50
CA PHE A 164 -8.16 0.95 2.29
C PHE A 164 -6.94 0.49 1.51
N VAL A 165 -7.11 0.20 0.20
CA VAL A 165 -5.99 -0.17 -0.69
C VAL A 165 -4.99 0.98 -0.79
N ALA A 166 -5.47 2.20 -1.09
CA ALA A 166 -4.66 3.40 -1.19
C ALA A 166 -3.98 3.74 0.15
N GLY A 167 -4.70 3.59 1.28
CA GLY A 167 -4.16 3.81 2.61
C GLY A 167 -3.02 2.85 2.96
N LEU A 168 -3.16 1.56 2.64
CA LEU A 168 -2.10 0.56 2.83
C LEU A 168 -0.88 0.85 1.95
N ILE A 169 -1.12 1.22 0.69
CA ILE A 169 -0.05 1.65 -0.22
C ILE A 169 0.70 2.85 0.38
N LEU A 170 0.00 3.86 0.89
CA LEU A 170 0.60 5.03 1.53
C LEU A 170 1.42 4.67 2.78
N LEU A 171 0.94 3.76 3.62
CA LEU A 171 1.68 3.28 4.80
C LEU A 171 3.02 2.62 4.44
N ILE A 172 3.07 1.93 3.31
CA ILE A 172 4.25 1.20 2.86
C ILE A 172 5.21 2.13 2.11
N LEU A 173 4.71 2.92 1.16
CA LEU A 173 5.54 3.75 0.29
C LEU A 173 5.98 5.05 0.94
N ARG A 174 5.19 5.59 1.88
CA ARG A 174 5.41 6.90 2.51
C ARG A 174 5.68 8.03 1.50
N ASN A 175 5.05 7.94 0.34
CA ASN A 175 5.18 8.91 -0.75
C ASN A 175 3.85 8.98 -1.52
N GLU A 176 3.27 10.17 -1.55
CA GLU A 176 1.94 10.45 -2.11
C GLU A 176 1.84 10.16 -3.62
N GLU A 177 2.79 10.67 -4.42
CA GLU A 177 2.78 10.50 -5.87
C GLU A 177 3.04 9.05 -6.29
N LYS A 178 4.00 8.37 -5.63
CA LYS A 178 4.25 6.95 -5.88
C LYS A 178 3.03 6.09 -5.52
N ALA A 179 2.31 6.47 -4.46
CA ALA A 179 1.09 5.77 -4.07
C ALA A 179 -0.02 5.88 -5.13
N PHE A 180 -0.19 7.07 -5.71
CA PHE A 180 -1.09 7.28 -6.86
C PHE A 180 -0.72 6.36 -8.02
N TRP A 181 0.54 6.37 -8.46
CA TRP A 181 0.97 5.55 -9.60
C TRP A 181 0.83 4.05 -9.36
N LEU A 182 1.09 3.60 -8.12
CA LEU A 182 0.91 2.20 -7.76
C LEU A 182 -0.57 1.79 -7.73
N LEU A 183 -1.44 2.62 -7.14
CA LEU A 183 -2.88 2.37 -7.12
C LEU A 183 -3.46 2.34 -8.54
N ASP A 184 -3.07 3.31 -9.35
CA ASP A 184 -3.49 3.42 -10.74
C ASP A 184 -3.06 2.20 -11.57
N THR A 185 -1.81 1.76 -11.41
CA THR A 185 -1.30 0.57 -12.11
C THR A 185 -1.99 -0.69 -11.63
N LEU A 186 -2.28 -0.80 -10.32
CA LEU A 186 -3.01 -1.93 -9.76
C LEU A 186 -4.40 -2.04 -10.39
N ALA A 187 -5.18 -0.96 -10.40
CA ALA A 187 -6.55 -0.97 -10.91
C ALA A 187 -6.64 -1.15 -12.43
N ARG A 188 -5.70 -0.57 -13.20
CA ARG A 188 -5.75 -0.61 -14.67
C ARG A 188 -5.13 -1.85 -15.29
N HIS A 189 -4.06 -2.39 -14.70
CA HIS A 189 -3.23 -3.41 -15.36
C HIS A 189 -3.15 -4.74 -14.61
N ILE A 190 -3.30 -4.72 -13.29
CA ILE A 190 -3.19 -5.94 -12.48
C ILE A 190 -4.58 -6.51 -12.19
N LEU A 191 -5.56 -5.64 -11.91
CA LEU A 191 -6.94 -5.98 -11.58
C LEU A 191 -7.94 -5.23 -12.47
N PRO A 192 -7.85 -5.36 -13.81
CA PRO A 192 -8.78 -4.71 -14.71
C PRO A 192 -10.23 -5.15 -14.42
N ASP A 193 -11.17 -4.22 -14.50
CA ASP A 193 -12.62 -4.47 -14.31
C ASP A 193 -13.06 -4.92 -12.91
N TYR A 194 -12.17 -4.85 -11.90
CA TYR A 194 -12.55 -5.14 -10.50
C TYR A 194 -13.37 -4.03 -9.87
N TYR A 195 -13.09 -2.79 -10.27
CA TYR A 195 -13.68 -1.59 -9.66
C TYR A 195 -14.74 -0.93 -10.53
N THR A 196 -15.18 -1.60 -11.60
CA THR A 196 -16.30 -1.14 -12.43
C THR A 196 -17.62 -1.35 -11.71
N THR A 197 -18.64 -0.57 -12.10
CA THR A 197 -19.97 -0.58 -11.46
C THR A 197 -20.66 -1.95 -11.52
N ASP A 198 -20.41 -2.72 -12.57
CA ASP A 198 -20.98 -4.05 -12.79
C ASP A 198 -20.21 -5.17 -12.06
N MET A 199 -18.98 -4.89 -11.60
CA MET A 199 -18.08 -5.79 -10.86
C MET A 199 -17.96 -7.18 -11.52
N ILE A 200 -17.91 -7.22 -12.86
CA ILE A 200 -17.93 -8.48 -13.62
C ILE A 200 -16.75 -9.37 -13.23
N ALA A 201 -15.54 -8.80 -13.13
CA ALA A 201 -14.35 -9.58 -12.79
C ALA A 201 -14.47 -10.23 -11.40
N ILE A 202 -14.98 -9.48 -10.40
CA ILE A 202 -15.17 -9.99 -9.04
C ILE A 202 -16.19 -11.14 -9.02
N LYS A 203 -17.31 -10.99 -9.73
CA LYS A 203 -18.34 -12.05 -9.80
C LYS A 203 -17.79 -13.33 -10.40
N ALA A 204 -17.04 -13.22 -11.50
CA ALA A 204 -16.40 -14.37 -12.14
C ALA A 204 -15.38 -15.05 -11.20
N GLU A 205 -14.58 -14.28 -10.45
CA GLU A 205 -13.66 -14.84 -9.47
C GLU A 205 -14.36 -15.52 -8.29
N GLN A 206 -15.48 -14.99 -7.83
CA GLN A 206 -16.29 -15.61 -6.80
C GLN A 206 -16.82 -16.97 -7.25
N GLU A 207 -17.29 -17.08 -8.50
CA GLU A 207 -17.74 -18.34 -9.09
C GLU A 207 -16.59 -19.36 -9.18
N LEU A 208 -15.44 -18.97 -9.73
CA LEU A 208 -14.25 -19.82 -9.81
C LEU A 208 -13.78 -20.29 -8.43
N CYS A 209 -13.74 -19.38 -7.45
CA CYS A 209 -13.40 -19.73 -6.08
C CYS A 209 -14.40 -20.74 -5.51
N GLY A 210 -15.68 -20.57 -5.80
CA GLY A 210 -16.73 -21.52 -5.45
C GLY A 210 -16.56 -22.90 -6.09
N GLU A 211 -15.95 -23.00 -7.28
CA GLU A 211 -15.57 -24.27 -7.88
C GLU A 211 -14.36 -24.92 -7.22
N LEU A 212 -13.36 -24.13 -6.82
CA LEU A 212 -12.14 -24.64 -6.17
C LEU A 212 -12.38 -25.15 -4.74
N ILE A 213 -13.46 -24.68 -4.09
CA ILE A 213 -13.84 -25.09 -2.73
C ILE A 213 -14.68 -26.38 -2.75
N LYS A 214 -15.26 -26.76 -3.90
CA LYS A 214 -16.00 -28.02 -4.08
C LYS A 214 -15.04 -29.21 -4.20
#